data_AF-A0A261AS28-F1
#
_entry.id   AF-A0A261AS28-F1
#
_cell.length_a   1.000
_cell.length_b   1.000
_cell.length_c   1.000
_cell.angle_alpha   90.00
_cell.angle_beta   90.00
_cell.angle_gamma   90.00
#
_symmetry.space_group_name_H-M   'P 1'
#
loop_
_entity.id
_entity.type
_entity.pdbx_description
1 polymer ?
#
loop_
_entity_poly.entity_id
_entity_poly.type
_entity_poly.pdbx_seq_one_letter_code
_entity_poly.pdbx_strand_id
1 'polypeptide(L)'
;MGVRNNGIQVFVPKYGLESIIVLQPGSDTIIDTEEMAVKVNGEPVIRELEPVTVKISVNEKNQQRPRVELQLVKPAIPGLSVDFDLSSSEGLGL
;
A
#
# COMPACT_ATOMS: atom_id res chain seq x y z
N MET A 1 -2.71 -11.87 -0.38
CA MET A 1 -2.12 -10.72 -1.09
C MET A 1 -1.20 -11.26 -2.17
N GLY A 2 -1.24 -10.69 -3.37
CA GLY A 2 -0.41 -11.08 -4.52
C GLY A 2 0.61 -10.00 -4.88
N VAL A 3 1.68 -10.36 -5.58
CA VAL A 3 2.70 -9.41 -6.06
C VAL A 3 2.44 -9.07 -7.54
N ARG A 4 2.63 -7.80 -7.93
CA ARG A 4 2.45 -7.28 -9.29
C ARG A 4 3.62 -6.38 -9.68
N ASN A 5 3.90 -6.22 -10.97
CA ASN A 5 5.07 -5.48 -11.48
C ASN A 5 5.22 -4.06 -10.92
N ASN A 6 4.13 -3.40 -10.52
CA ASN A 6 4.12 -2.02 -10.03
C ASN A 6 3.60 -1.86 -8.59
N GLY A 7 3.30 -2.96 -7.88
CA GLY A 7 2.68 -2.86 -6.56
C GLY A 7 2.35 -4.20 -5.92
N ILE A 8 1.68 -4.13 -4.78
CA ILE A 8 1.11 -5.30 -4.10
C ILE A 8 -0.41 -5.29 -4.23
N GLN A 9 -0.98 -6.43 -4.60
CA GLN A 9 -2.42 -6.66 -4.65
C GLN A 9 -2.90 -7.17 -3.30
N VAL A 10 -3.66 -6.34 -2.59
CA VAL A 10 -4.20 -6.65 -1.27
C VAL A 10 -5.69 -6.97 -1.38
N PHE A 11 -6.08 -8.07 -0.75
CA PHE A 11 -7.47 -8.45 -0.56
C PHE A 11 -7.84 -8.27 0.91
N VAL A 12 -8.96 -7.58 1.16
CA VAL A 12 -9.53 -7.38 2.50
C VAL A 12 -10.83 -8.18 2.59
N PRO A 13 -10.79 -9.42 3.12
CA PRO A 13 -11.92 -10.35 3.08
C PRO A 13 -13.17 -9.80 3.76
N LYS A 14 -13.00 -9.08 4.87
CA LYS A 14 -14.10 -8.52 5.67
C LYS A 14 -15.05 -7.63 4.86
N TYR A 15 -14.55 -6.98 3.81
CA TYR A 15 -15.32 -6.06 2.97
C TYR A 15 -15.44 -6.54 1.52
N GLY A 16 -14.93 -7.75 1.21
CA GLY A 16 -14.86 -8.26 -0.17
C GLY A 16 -14.09 -7.33 -1.10
N LEU A 17 -13.13 -6.56 -0.57
CA LEU A 17 -12.46 -5.50 -1.30
C LEU A 17 -11.09 -5.95 -1.77
N GLU A 18 -10.78 -5.68 -3.03
CA GLU A 18 -9.48 -5.94 -3.63
C GLU A 18 -8.93 -4.67 -4.28
N SER A 19 -7.66 -4.36 -4.03
CA SER A 19 -6.98 -3.19 -4.61
C SER A 19 -5.47 -3.39 -4.71
N ILE A 20 -4.82 -2.52 -5.49
CA ILE A 20 -3.36 -2.52 -5.69
C ILE A 20 -2.77 -1.30 -4.98
N ILE A 21 -1.80 -1.54 -4.10
CA ILE A 21 -0.97 -0.50 -3.50
C ILE A 21 0.27 -0.36 -4.38
N VAL A 22 0.37 0.76 -5.08
CA VAL A 22 1.41 1.02 -6.08
C VAL A 22 2.68 1.52 -5.38
N LEU A 23 3.83 0.99 -5.80
CA LEU A 23 5.13 1.45 -5.35
C LEU A 23 5.39 2.86 -5.87
N GLN A 24 5.67 3.79 -4.97
CA GLN A 24 6.04 5.16 -5.33
C GLN A 24 7.47 5.19 -5.91
N PRO A 25 7.72 6.01 -6.94
CA PRO A 25 9.05 6.15 -7.52
C PRO A 25 10.03 6.74 -6.50
N GLY A 26 11.30 6.31 -6.55
CA GLY A 26 12.38 6.85 -5.72
C GLY A 26 12.63 6.13 -4.39
N SER A 27 12.00 4.98 -4.14
CA SER A 27 12.31 4.11 -3.01
C SER A 27 13.32 3.00 -3.36
N ASP A 28 14.12 2.56 -2.39
CA ASP A 28 14.99 1.37 -2.49
C ASP A 28 14.23 0.04 -2.38
N THR A 29 12.90 0.09 -2.35
CA THR A 29 12.02 -1.07 -2.32
C THR A 29 11.90 -1.68 -3.72
N ILE A 30 12.05 -2.99 -3.80
CA ILE A 30 11.98 -3.77 -5.04
C ILE A 30 10.81 -4.74 -4.94
N ILE A 31 10.01 -4.80 -6.01
CA ILE A 31 8.99 -5.81 -6.18
C ILE A 31 9.57 -6.92 -7.05
N ASP A 32 9.81 -8.08 -6.42
CA ASP A 32 10.32 -9.26 -7.08
C ASP A 32 9.15 -10.19 -7.43
N THR A 33 8.78 -10.19 -8.72
CA THR A 33 7.68 -11.02 -9.22
C THR A 33 8.08 -12.46 -9.46
N GLU A 34 9.37 -12.78 -9.50
CA GLU A 34 9.84 -14.17 -9.67
C GLU A 34 9.79 -14.89 -8.32
N GLU A 35 10.25 -14.23 -7.26
CA GLU A 35 10.18 -14.75 -5.88
C GLU A 35 8.85 -14.47 -5.19
N MET A 36 7.93 -13.75 -5.85
CA MET A 36 6.64 -13.32 -5.29
C MET A 36 6.80 -12.61 -3.94
N ALA A 37 7.75 -11.69 -3.87
CA ALA A 37 8.12 -10.99 -2.64
C ALA A 37 8.37 -9.49 -2.87
N VAL A 38 8.18 -8.70 -1.81
CA VAL A 38 8.66 -7.33 -1.72
C VAL A 38 9.96 -7.33 -0.92
N LYS A 39 11.02 -6.81 -1.52
CA LYS A 39 12.34 -6.72 -0.91
C LYS A 39 12.69 -5.28 -0.58
N VAL A 40 13.29 -5.07 0.58
CA VAL A 40 13.87 -3.78 0.99
C VAL A 40 15.34 -4.03 1.27
N ASN A 41 16.23 -3.29 0.62
CA ASN A 41 17.69 -3.50 0.72
C ASN A 41 18.12 -4.95 0.41
N GLY A 42 17.41 -5.63 -0.51
CA GLY A 42 17.69 -7.01 -0.91
C GLY A 42 17.05 -8.09 -0.03
N GLU A 43 16.50 -7.74 1.14
CA GLU A 43 15.87 -8.69 2.07
C GLU A 43 14.35 -8.75 1.88
N PRO A 44 13.72 -9.94 1.85
CA PRO A 44 12.28 -10.08 1.70
C PRO A 44 11.54 -9.62 2.97
N VAL A 45 10.72 -8.58 2.86
CA VAL A 45 9.93 -8.01 3.97
C VAL A 45 8.47 -8.48 3.92
N ILE A 46 7.95 -8.74 2.73
CA ILE A 46 6.60 -9.28 2.52
C ILE A 46 6.71 -10.40 1.48
N ARG A 47 6.04 -11.52 1.73
CA ARG A 47 5.85 -12.60 0.75
C ARG A 47 4.38 -12.74 0.34
N GLU A 48 4.14 -13.43 -0.77
CA GLU A 48 2.79 -13.74 -1.21
C GLU A 48 1.96 -14.42 -0.10
N LEU A 49 0.67 -14.09 -0.06
CA LEU A 49 -0.30 -14.60 0.91
C LEU A 49 -0.04 -14.22 2.37
N GLU A 50 1.00 -13.45 2.68
CA GLU A 50 1.21 -12.94 4.02
C GLU A 50 0.17 -11.87 4.41
N PRO A 51 -0.24 -11.85 5.69
CA PRO A 51 -1.16 -10.84 6.20
C PRO A 51 -0.48 -9.48 6.30
N VAL A 52 -1.19 -8.43 5.87
CA VAL A 52 -0.76 -7.04 5.98
C VAL A 52 -1.81 -6.22 6.71
N THR A 53 -1.38 -5.15 7.39
CA THR A 53 -2.30 -4.16 7.96
C THR A 53 -2.43 -3.01 6.98
N VAL A 54 -3.66 -2.72 6.56
CA VAL A 54 -3.98 -1.61 5.66
C VAL A 54 -4.98 -0.65 6.30
N LYS A 55 -4.89 0.62 5.91
CA LYS A 55 -5.91 1.63 6.15
C LYS A 55 -6.79 1.73 4.91
N ILE A 56 -8.10 1.73 5.13
CA ILE A 56 -9.10 1.93 4.08
C ILE A 56 -9.66 3.35 4.25
N SER A 57 -9.73 4.10 3.16
CA SER A 57 -10.33 5.44 3.14
C SER A 57 -11.06 5.69 1.83
N VAL A 58 -11.95 6.68 1.79
CA VAL A 58 -12.56 7.14 0.55
C VAL A 58 -11.82 8.39 0.09
N ASN A 59 -11.32 8.35 -1.14
CA ASN A 59 -10.69 9.48 -1.79
C ASN A 59 -11.74 10.20 -2.65
N GLU A 60 -12.13 11.39 -2.20
CA GLU A 60 -13.16 12.23 -2.83
C GLU A 60 -12.58 13.41 -3.62
N LYS A 61 -11.26 13.41 -3.89
CA LYS A 61 -10.60 14.50 -4.66
C LYS A 61 -11.26 14.72 -6.02
N ASN A 62 -11.76 13.65 -6.64
CA ASN A 62 -12.66 13.74 -7.79
C ASN A 62 -14.09 13.45 -7.33
N GLN A 63 -14.86 14.50 -7.06
CA GLN A 63 -16.24 14.38 -6.56
C GLN A 63 -17.16 13.56 -7.48
N GLN A 64 -16.87 13.50 -8.78
CA GLN A 64 -17.65 12.71 -9.74
C GLN A 64 -17.27 11.22 -9.76
N ARG A 65 -16.11 10.87 -9.19
CA ARG A 65 -15.56 9.51 -9.18
C ARG A 65 -14.84 9.24 -7.86
N PRO A 66 -15.56 9.17 -6.74
CA PRO A 66 -14.97 8.76 -5.46
C PRO A 66 -14.39 7.36 -5.60
N ARG A 67 -13.24 7.12 -4.96
CA ARG A 67 -12.56 5.82 -5.02
C ARG A 67 -12.21 5.34 -3.62
N VAL A 68 -12.32 4.04 -3.39
CA VAL A 68 -11.76 3.45 -2.18
C VAL A 68 -10.25 3.34 -2.35
N GLU A 69 -9.53 3.92 -1.41
CA GLU A 69 -8.07 3.93 -1.37
C GLU A 69 -7.58 3.02 -0.23
N LEU A 70 -6.58 2.20 -0.55
CA LEU A 70 -5.91 1.32 0.40
C LEU A 70 -4.48 1.80 0.59
N GLN A 71 -4.09 1.91 1.83
CA GLN A 71 -2.76 2.38 2.22
C GLN A 71 -2.13 1.33 3.13
N LEU A 72 -0.90 0.93 2.83
CA LEU A 72 -0.17 -0.03 3.67
C LEU A 72 0.26 0.67 4.96
N VAL A 73 -0.01 0.02 6.10
CA VAL A 73 0.37 0.53 7.44
C VAL A 73 1.42 -0.37 8.06
N LYS A 74 1.25 -1.69 7.98
CA LYS A 74 2.25 -2.66 8.45
C LYS A 74 2.41 -3.83 7.47
N PRO A 75 3.65 -4.28 7.21
CA PRO A 75 4.90 -3.66 7.67
C PRO A 75 5.12 -2.28 7.02
N ALA A 76 5.88 -1.41 7.71
CA ALA A 76 6.25 -0.11 7.17
C ALA A 76 7.37 -0.32 6.14
N ILE A 77 7.09 0.04 4.89
CA ILE A 77 7.98 -0.16 3.74
C ILE A 77 8.10 1.16 2.99
N PRO A 78 9.31 1.72 2.85
CA PRO A 78 9.53 2.93 2.08
C PRO A 78 8.93 2.84 0.68
N GLY A 79 8.15 3.84 0.28
CA GLY A 79 7.49 3.87 -1.04
C GLY A 79 6.24 3.01 -1.18
N LEU A 80 5.86 2.20 -0.19
CA LEU A 80 4.60 1.44 -0.17
C LEU A 80 3.70 1.79 1.00
N SER A 81 4.26 1.95 2.21
CA SER A 81 3.51 2.40 3.37
C SER A 81 3.32 3.90 3.34
N VAL A 82 2.22 4.36 3.92
CA VAL A 82 2.12 5.78 4.29
C VAL A 82 3.21 6.06 5.31
N ASP A 83 4.17 6.92 4.96
CA ASP A 83 5.12 7.48 5.91
C ASP A 83 4.28 8.13 7.01
N PHE A 84 4.28 7.51 8.17
CA PHE A 84 3.38 7.87 9.24
C PHE A 84 3.96 9.10 9.95
N ASP A 85 3.85 10.27 9.32
CA ASP A 85 3.96 11.52 10.06
C ASP A 85 2.58 11.90 10.63
N LEU A 86 2.25 11.30 11.78
CA LEU A 86 1.13 11.73 12.60
C LEU A 86 1.30 13.15 13.17
N SER A 87 2.46 13.80 13.01
CA SER A 87 2.66 15.18 13.48
C SER A 87 2.18 16.23 12.50
N SER A 88 2.07 15.92 11.20
CA SER A 88 1.41 16.78 10.21
C SER A 88 -0.11 16.60 10.22
N SER A 89 -0.69 16.70 11.42
CA SER A 89 -2.12 16.92 11.60
C SER A 89 -2.44 18.39 11.34
N GLU A 90 -2.42 18.82 10.08
CA GLU A 90 -3.13 20.03 9.67
C GLU A 90 -4.37 19.61 8.89
N GLY A 91 -5.46 19.47 9.65
CA GLY A 91 -6.80 19.50 9.08
C GLY A 91 -7.02 20.87 8.43
N LEU A 92 -6.64 21.01 7.17
CA LEU A 92 -7.13 22.09 6.33
C LEU A 92 -8.56 21.70 5.91
N GLY A 93 -9.50 22.02 6.79
CA GLY A 93 -10.88 22.24 6.40
C GLY A 93 -10.91 23.43 5.45
N LEU A 94 -11.23 23.15 4.19
CA LEU A 94 -11.82 24.10 3.24
C LEU A 94 -13.14 23.49 2.76
#